data_AF-A0A1X2IJF8-F1
#
_entry.id   AF-A0A1X2IJF8-F1
#
_cell.length_a   1.000
_cell.length_b   1.000
_cell.length_c   1.000
_cell.angle_alpha   90.00
_cell.angle_beta   90.00
_cell.angle_gamma   90.00
#
_symmetry.space_group_name_H-M   'P 1'
#
loop_
_entity.id
_entity.type
_entity.pdbx_description
1 polymer ?
#
loop_
_entity_poly.entity_id
_entity_poly.type
_entity_poly.pdbx_seq_one_letter_code
_entity_poly.pdbx_strand_id
1 'polypeptide(L)' 'SISCFNCNTQNTPLWRRDSNGKNICNACGLYYKLHLTHRPVTMMRSVIRRRKR' A
#
# COMPACT_ATOMS: atom_id res chain seq x y z
N SER A 1 3.53 16.00 -3.26
CA SER A 1 3.93 14.71 -2.65
C SER A 1 2.75 13.76 -2.73
N ILE A 2 2.95 12.51 -3.15
CA ILE A 2 1.86 11.51 -3.25
C ILE A 2 1.95 10.59 -2.02
N SER A 3 0.84 10.37 -1.34
CA SER A 3 0.77 9.54 -0.13
C SER A 3 -0.34 8.50 -0.26
N CYS A 4 -0.13 7.35 0.37
CA CYS A 4 -1.14 6.31 0.39
C CYS A 4 -2.32 6.72 1.26
N PHE A 5 -3.54 6.68 0.72
CA PHE A 5 -4.75 7.01 1.47
C PHE A 5 -4.97 6.11 2.71
N ASN A 6 -4.50 4.87 2.69
CA ASN A 6 -4.72 3.91 3.78
C ASN A 6 -3.64 3.94 4.88
N CYS A 7 -2.36 4.05 4.52
CA CYS A 7 -1.26 3.95 5.47
C CYS A 7 -0.31 5.17 5.46
N ASN A 8 -0.62 6.20 4.69
CA ASN A 8 0.16 7.44 4.55
C ASN A 8 1.63 7.26 4.14
N THR A 9 2.05 6.06 3.71
CA THR A 9 3.40 5.88 3.16
C THR A 9 3.58 6.77 1.94
N GLN A 10 4.74 7.43 1.88
CA GLN A 10 5.20 8.19 0.72
C GLN A 10 6.18 7.36 -0.14
N ASN A 11 6.61 6.22 0.39
CA ASN A 11 7.58 5.34 -0.24
C ASN A 11 6.88 4.02 -0.60
N THR A 12 6.77 3.74 -1.90
CA THR A 12 6.25 2.47 -2.41
C THR A 12 6.91 2.19 -3.77
N PRO A 13 7.22 0.92 -4.10
CA PRO A 13 7.78 0.58 -5.40
C PRO A 13 6.76 0.73 -6.55
N LEU A 14 5.47 0.71 -6.22
CA LEU A 14 4.38 0.88 -7.18
C LEU A 14 3.20 1.57 -6.50
N TRP A 15 2.61 2.55 -7.18
CA TRP A 15 1.35 3.17 -6.79
C TRP A 15 0.19 2.46 -7.48
N ARG A 16 -0.91 2.27 -6.75
CA ARG A 16 -2.16 1.70 -7.24
C ARG A 16 -3.29 2.70 -7.01
N ARG A 17 -4.40 2.53 -7.72
CA ARG A 17 -5.65 3.25 -7.46
C ARG A 17 -6.69 2.28 -6.89
N ASP A 18 -7.43 2.71 -5.88
CA ASP A 18 -8.61 1.97 -5.41
C ASP A 18 -9.81 2.19 -6.36
N SER A 19 -10.94 1.53 -6.08
CA SER A 19 -12.18 1.67 -6.85
C SER A 19 -12.77 3.08 -6.81
N ASN A 20 -12.38 3.89 -5.83
CA ASN A 20 -12.80 5.28 -5.66
C ASN A 20 -11.79 6.26 -6.29
N GLY A 21 -10.77 5.77 -7.00
CA GLY A 21 -9.72 6.58 -7.62
C GLY A 21 -8.65 7.11 -6.65
N LYS A 22 -8.66 6.71 -5.37
CA LYS A 22 -7.69 7.14 -4.37
C LYS A 22 -6.34 6.46 -4.57
N ASN A 23 -5.27 7.21 -4.37
CA ASN A 23 -3.90 6.68 -4.46
C ASN A 23 -3.60 5.80 -3.25
N ILE A 24 -3.18 4.55 -3.49
CA ILE A 24 -2.79 3.60 -2.45
C ILE A 24 -1.44 2.96 -2.80
N CYS A 25 -0.68 2.56 -1.79
CA CYS A 25 0.59 1.88 -2.02
C CYS A 25 0.35 0.43 -2.49
N ASN A 26 1.40 -0.19 -3.05
CA ASN A 26 1.32 -1.56 -3.55
C ASN A 26 0.86 -2.54 -2.47
N ALA A 27 1.38 -2.40 -1.24
CA ALA A 27 1.04 -3.29 -0.14
C ALA A 27 -0.44 -3.18 0.27
N CYS A 28 -0.99 -1.97 0.36
CA CYS A 28 -2.41 -1.76 0.70
C CYS A 28 -3.33 -2.29 -0.41
N GLY A 29 -2.99 -2.05 -1.68
CA GLY A 29 -3.79 -2.55 -2.80
C GLY A 29 -3.77 -4.08 -2.92
N LEU A 30 -2.61 -4.71 -2.74
CA LEU A 30 -2.51 -6.17 -2.72
C LEU A 30 -3.25 -6.79 -1.54
N TYR A 31 -3.15 -6.18 -0.35
CA TYR A 31 -3.87 -6.65 0.84
C TYR A 31 -5.38 -6.60 0.65
N TYR A 32 -5.91 -5.47 0.17
CA TYR A 32 -7.35 -5.33 -0.09
C TYR A 32 -7.84 -6.33 -1.15
N LYS A 33 -7.07 -6.57 -2.21
CA LYS A 33 -7.41 -7.56 -3.23
C LYS A 33 -7.53 -8.99 -2.67
N LEU A 34 -6.70 -9.34 -1.68
CA LEU A 34 -6.67 -10.67 -1.09
C LEU A 34 -7.67 -10.87 0.06
N HIS A 35 -7.87 -9.83 0.88
CA HIS A 35 -8.63 -9.94 2.13
C HIS A 35 -9.95 -9.16 2.11
N LEU A 36 -10.24 -8.41 1.05
CA LEU A 36 -11.41 -7.53 0.91
C LEU A 36 -11.58 -6.55 2.08
N THR A 37 -10.48 -6.26 2.79
CA THR A 37 -10.45 -5.36 3.95
C THR A 37 -9.21 -4.49 3.92
N HIS A 38 -9.26 -3.38 4.64
CA HIS A 38 -8.16 -2.43 4.70
C HIS A 38 -6.97 -3.00 5.47
N ARG A 39 -5.76 -2.73 4.96
CA ARG A 39 -4.52 -3.19 5.57
C ARG A 39 -4.36 -2.54 6.96
N PRO A 40 -4.24 -3.32 8.04
CA PRO A 40 -4.08 -2.74 9.37
C PRO A 40 -2.73 -2.03 9.48
N VAL A 41 -2.72 -0.89 10.16
CA VAL A 41 -1.53 -0.02 10.31
C VAL A 41 -0.41 -0.75 11.05
N THR A 42 -0.75 -1.67 11.95
CA THR A 42 0.22 -2.51 12.69
C THR A 42 1.10 -3.38 11.78
N MET A 43 0.65 -3.69 10.56
CA MET A 43 1.44 -4.44 9.58
C MET A 43 2.36 -3.53 8.74
N MET A 44 2.24 -2.21 8.85
CA MET A 44 3.10 -1.29 8.11
C MET A 44 4.55 -1.43 8.56
N ARG A 45 5.45 -1.61 7.58
CA ARG A 45 6.89 -1.58 7.80
C ARG A 45 7.43 -0.32 7.15
N SER A 46 8.26 0.42 7.88
CA SER A 46 8.96 1.61 7.38
C SER A 46 10.04 1.24 6.34
N VAL A 47 10.61 0.04 6.44
CA VAL A 47 11.68 -0.44 5.55
C VAL A 47 11.10 -1.36 4.46
N ILE A 48 11.27 -0.96 3.20
CA ILE A 48 10.94 -1.77 2.03
C ILE A 48 12.04 -2.81 1.81
N ARG A 49 11.74 -4.10 2.07
CA ARG A 49 12.67 -5.20 1.86
C ARG A 49 12.67 -5.62 0.39
N ARG A 50 13.80 -5.46 -0.29
CA ARG A 50 13.99 -5.95 -1.67
C ARG A 50 14.14 -7.48 -1.66
N ARG A 51 13.43 -8.17 -2.54
CA ARG A 51 13.63 -9.61 -2.79
C ARG A 51 14.68 -9.76 -3.90
N LYS A 52 15.57 -10.77 -3.81
CA LYS A 52 16.36 -11.19 -4.97
C LYS A 52 15.37 -11.68 -6.03
N ARG A 53 15.47 -11.12 -7.23
CA ARG A 53 14.65 -11.51 -8.38
C ARG A 53 15.28 -12.70 -9.07
#